data_AF-M5DMU0-F1
#
_entry.id   AF-M5DMU0-F1
#
_cell.length_a   1.000
_cell.length_b   1.000
_cell.length_c   1.000
_cell.angle_alpha   90.00
_cell.angle_beta   90.00
_cell.angle_gamma   90.00
#
_symmetry.space_group_name_H-M   'P 1'
#
loop_
_entity.id
_entity.type
_entity.pdbx_description
1 polymer ?
#
loop_
_entity_poly.entity_id
_entity_poly.type
_entity_poly.pdbx_seq_one_letter_code
_entity_poly.pdbx_strand_id
1 'polypeptide(L)'
;MLGGISIWQLLIVLAIIIMIFGTKKLKNIGGDLGGAIKGFKKAMNEEPEEKDTKTISHNDAEKDESLKKDAEFSKTKDQDKA
;
A
#
# COMPACT_ATOMS: atom_id res chain seq x y z
N MET A 1 -13.08 21.46 -30.58
CA MET A 1 -13.71 21.76 -29.27
C MET A 1 -13.54 20.61 -28.27
N LEU A 2 -12.32 20.07 -28.11
CA LEU A 2 -12.03 18.95 -27.21
C LEU A 2 -10.88 19.29 -26.23
N GLY A 3 -10.74 20.56 -25.87
CA GLY A 3 -9.67 21.07 -25.01
C GLY A 3 -10.16 21.57 -23.65
N GLY A 4 -11.24 21.01 -23.12
CA GLY A 4 -11.94 21.53 -21.93
C GLY A 4 -11.66 20.80 -20.63
N ILE A 5 -11.08 19.59 -20.68
CA ILE A 5 -10.75 18.84 -19.47
C ILE A 5 -9.35 19.26 -19.04
N SER A 6 -9.28 20.33 -18.24
CA SER A 6 -8.03 20.74 -17.62
C SER A 6 -7.68 19.80 -16.47
N ILE A 7 -6.38 19.58 -16.28
CA ILE A 7 -5.82 18.70 -15.23
C ILE A 7 -6.39 19.05 -13.84
N TRP A 8 -6.66 20.33 -13.59
CA TRP A 8 -7.20 20.82 -12.33
C TRP A 8 -8.59 20.27 -12.02
N GLN A 9 -9.45 20.17 -13.03
CA GLN A 9 -10.81 19.64 -12.90
C GLN A 9 -10.76 18.14 -12.58
N LEU A 10 -9.85 17.38 -13.22
CA LEU A 10 -9.65 15.96 -12.91
C LEU A 10 -9.20 15.73 -11.47
N LEU A 11 -8.33 16.58 -10.92
CA LEU A 11 -7.89 16.48 -9.52
C LEU A 11 -9.04 16.74 -8.54
N ILE A 12 -9.88 17.76 -8.79
CA ILE A 12 -11.08 18.02 -7.97
C ILE A 12 -12.02 16.81 -7.99
N VAL A 13 -12.29 16.25 -9.17
CA VAL A 13 -13.18 15.09 -9.32
C VAL A 13 -12.62 13.86 -8.61
N LEU A 14 -11.31 13.60 -8.77
CA LEU A 14 -10.62 12.50 -8.10
C LEU A 14 -10.70 12.62 -6.57
N ALA A 15 -10.54 13.83 -6.03
CA ALA A 15 -10.66 14.07 -4.59
C ALA A 15 -12.05 13.71 -4.06
N ILE A 16 -13.11 14.07 -4.78
CA ILE A 16 -14.49 13.71 -4.41
C ILE A 16 -14.69 12.20 -4.43
N ILE A 17 -14.20 11.50 -5.46
CA ILE A 17 -14.28 10.04 -5.54
C ILE A 17 -13.56 9.39 -4.35
N ILE A 18 -12.35 9.85 -4.02
CA ILE A 18 -11.60 9.34 -2.85
C ILE A 18 -12.38 9.59 -1.55
N MET A 19 -13.04 10.75 -1.42
CA MET A 19 -13.84 11.08 -0.23
C MET A 19 -15.06 10.14 -0.08
N ILE A 20 -15.72 9.79 -1.17
CA ILE A 20 -16.91 8.91 -1.17
C ILE A 20 -16.51 7.44 -0.92
N PHE A 21 -15.51 6.95 -1.65
CA PHE A 21 -15.11 5.54 -1.58
C PHE A 21 -14.14 5.24 -0.43
N GLY A 22 -13.46 6.27 0.08
CA GLY A 22 -12.38 6.16 1.05
C GLY A 22 -11.08 5.61 0.45
N THR A 23 -9.95 5.99 1.05
CA THR A 23 -8.61 5.53 0.59
C THR A 23 -8.39 4.03 0.80
N LYS A 24 -9.07 3.41 1.78
CA LYS A 24 -8.94 1.96 2.09
C LYS A 24 -9.42 1.08 0.93
N LYS A 25 -10.60 1.37 0.37
CA LYS A 25 -11.14 0.59 -0.76
C LYS A 25 -10.38 0.89 -2.05
N LEU A 26 -9.99 2.15 -2.25
CA LEU A 26 -9.20 2.53 -3.41
C LEU A 26 -7.78 1.93 -3.39
N LYS A 27 -7.17 1.75 -2.22
CA LYS A 27 -5.87 1.06 -2.08
C LYS A 27 -5.98 -0.44 -2.41
N ASN A 28 -7.01 -1.11 -1.89
CA ASN A 28 -7.20 -2.53 -2.13
C ASN A 28 -7.44 -2.81 -3.62
N ILE A 29 -8.38 -2.09 -4.24
CA ILE A 29 -8.68 -2.26 -5.68
C ILE A 29 -7.55 -1.71 -6.56
N GLY A 30 -6.94 -0.59 -6.16
CA GLY A 30 -5.85 0.05 -6.89
C GLY A 30 -4.55 -0.76 -6.87
N GLY A 31 -4.29 -1.56 -5.83
CA GLY A 31 -3.18 -2.50 -5.80
C GLY A 31 -3.31 -3.58 -6.87
N ASP A 32 -4.49 -4.19 -6.97
CA ASP A 32 -4.77 -5.25 -7.94
C ASP A 32 -4.74 -4.71 -9.38
N LEU A 33 -5.44 -3.59 -9.62
CA LEU A 33 -5.47 -2.95 -10.95
C LEU A 33 -4.10 -2.36 -11.33
N GLY A 34 -3.41 -1.76 -10.37
CA GLY A 34 -2.08 -1.18 -10.58
C GLY A 34 -1.03 -2.24 -10.90
N GLY A 35 -1.09 -3.41 -10.26
CA GLY A 35 -0.25 -4.56 -10.56
C GLY A 35 -0.43 -5.05 -12.00
N ALA A 36 -1.69 -5.20 -12.44
CA ALA A 36 -2.02 -5.62 -13.80
C ALA A 36 -1.54 -4.60 -14.85
N ILE A 37 -1.78 -3.31 -14.61
CA ILE A 37 -1.34 -2.24 -15.52
C ILE A 37 0.19 -2.12 -15.56
N LYS A 38 0.89 -2.37 -14.43
CA LYS A 38 2.37 -2.38 -14.39
C LYS A 38 2.94 -3.50 -15.26
N GLY A 39 2.35 -4.70 -15.22
CA GLY A 39 2.73 -5.81 -16.10
C GLY A 39 2.47 -5.50 -17.58
N PHE A 40 1.31 -4.92 -17.89
CA PHE A 40 0.97 -4.49 -19.24
C PHE A 40 1.92 -3.41 -19.78
N LYS A 41 2.25 -2.40 -18.97
CA LYS A 41 3.23 -1.37 -19.33
C LYS A 41 4.61 -1.99 -19.55
N LYS A 42 5.03 -2.94 -18.72
CA LYS A 42 6.32 -3.62 -18.88
C LYS A 42 6.39 -4.38 -20.20
N ALA A 43 5.38 -5.20 -20.51
CA ALA A 43 5.31 -5.95 -21.76
C ALA A 43 5.20 -5.05 -23.00
N MET A 44 4.55 -3.88 -22.89
CA MET A 44 4.43 -2.93 -24.00
C MET A 44 5.70 -2.09 -24.22
N ASN A 45 6.57 -1.97 -23.21
CA ASN A 45 7.85 -1.24 -23.30
C ASN A 45 9.07 -2.17 -23.42
N GLU A 46 8.89 -3.49 -23.40
CA GLU A 46 9.95 -4.47 -23.69
C GLU A 46 10.14 -4.59 -25.21
N GLU A 47 10.91 -3.66 -25.78
CA GLU A 47 11.86 -4.00 -26.85
C GLU A 47 13.02 -4.82 -26.25
N PRO A 48 13.78 -5.60 -27.05
CA PRO A 48 14.53 -6.76 -26.58
C PRO A 48 15.86 -6.38 -25.91
N GLU A 49 15.85 -5.62 -24.83
CA GLU A 49 17.02 -5.39 -23.99
C GLU A 49 16.63 -5.55 -22.51
N GLU A 50 17.10 -6.67 -21.97
CA GLU A 50 17.44 -6.92 -20.57
C GLU A 50 16.30 -7.02 -19.52
N LYS A 51 16.07 -8.28 -19.14
CA LYS A 51 15.24 -8.72 -18.01
C LYS A 51 15.88 -8.29 -16.68
N ASP A 52 15.62 -7.08 -16.22
CA ASP A 52 15.80 -6.74 -14.81
C ASP A 52 14.48 -7.03 -14.06
N THR A 53 14.47 -8.17 -13.36
CA THR A 53 13.41 -8.56 -12.43
C THR A 53 13.94 -8.34 -11.01
N LYS A 54 14.07 -7.08 -10.60
CA LYS A 54 14.17 -6.71 -9.20
C LYS A 54 12.82 -6.20 -8.68
N THR A 55 12.26 -7.01 -7.80
CA THR A 55 11.56 -6.65 -6.54
C THR A 55 10.58 -5.47 -6.55
N ILE A 56 9.30 -5.74 -6.28
CA ILE A 56 8.46 -4.95 -5.35
C ILE A 56 7.54 -5.97 -4.64
N SER A 57 8.00 -6.54 -3.53
CA SER A 57 7.77 -6.10 -2.15
C SER A 57 6.43 -6.58 -1.60
N HIS A 58 6.54 -7.65 -0.80
CA HIS A 58 5.75 -7.78 0.41
C HIS A 58 6.01 -6.51 1.26
N ASN A 59 4.95 -5.83 1.66
CA ASN A 59 5.01 -4.87 2.77
C ASN A 59 3.65 -4.86 3.47
N ASP A 60 3.61 -5.63 4.55
CA ASP A 60 3.16 -5.19 5.87
C ASP A 60 1.86 -4.37 5.90
N ALA A 61 0.76 -5.08 6.06
CA ALA A 61 -0.45 -4.57 6.68
C ALA A 61 -0.64 -5.20 8.07
N GLU A 62 0.37 -5.10 8.93
CA GLU A 62 0.21 -5.38 10.36
C GLU A 62 0.84 -4.24 11.19
N LYS A 63 0.05 -3.19 11.39
CA LYS A 63 0.24 -2.26 12.50
C LYS A 63 -1.07 -1.55 12.82
N ASP A 64 -1.88 -2.20 13.65
CA ASP A 64 -2.81 -1.52 14.55
C ASP A 64 -3.00 -2.39 15.80
N GLU A 65 -3.23 -1.75 16.94
CA GLU A 65 -3.41 -2.33 18.29
C GLU A 65 -2.13 -2.59 19.12
N SER A 66 -1.26 -1.58 19.19
CA SER A 66 -0.60 -1.27 20.46
C SER A 66 -1.60 -0.62 21.40
N LEU A 67 -2.28 -1.34 22.32
CA LEU A 67 -2.95 -0.76 23.51
C LEU A 67 -3.51 -1.78 24.54
N LYS A 68 -2.72 -2.73 25.05
CA LYS A 68 -2.92 -3.31 26.41
C LYS A 68 -1.56 -3.65 27.03
N LYS A 69 -0.86 -2.66 27.58
CA LYS A 69 -0.57 -2.56 29.02
C LYS A 69 -0.21 -3.90 29.64
N ASP A 70 1.07 -4.25 29.51
CA ASP A 70 1.79 -5.18 30.37
C ASP A 70 1.76 -4.64 31.80
N ALA A 71 0.71 -5.00 32.53
CA ALA A 71 0.61 -4.89 33.97
C ALA A 71 0.63 -6.30 34.56
N GLU A 72 1.68 -7.06 34.30
CA GLU A 72 1.99 -8.25 35.10
C GLU A 72 3.50 -8.57 35.04
N PHE A 73 4.29 -7.71 35.68
CA PHE A 73 5.63 -8.06 36.12
C PHE A 73 5.49 -9.14 37.20
N SER A 74 5.46 -10.40 36.75
CA SER A 74 5.58 -11.58 37.59
C SER A 74 6.88 -11.48 38.39
N LYS A 75 6.75 -11.27 39.71
CA LYS A 75 7.77 -11.61 40.69
C LYS A 75 7.98 -13.13 40.63
N THR A 76 9.08 -13.58 40.05
CA THR A 76 9.67 -14.87 40.41
C THR A 76 11.13 -14.63 40.75
N LYS A 77 11.36 -14.39 42.04
CA LYS A 77 12.67 -14.33 42.67
C LYS A 77 12.92 -15.71 43.27
N ASP A 78 13.36 -16.65 42.44
CA ASP A 78 13.95 -17.89 42.93
C ASP A 78 15.44 -17.66 43.15
N GLN A 79 15.82 -17.65 44.44
CA GLN A 79 17.18 -17.83 44.89
C GLN A 79 17.61 -19.25 44.54
N ASP A 80 18.52 -19.39 43.59
CA ASP A 80 19.45 -20.51 43.61
C ASP A 80 20.81 -19.99 43.11
N LYS A 81 21.65 -19.61 44.08
CA LYS A 81 23.10 -19.51 43.90
C LYS A 81 23.75 -20.07 45.15
N ALA A 82 24.61 -21.05 44.86
CA ALA A 82 25.76 -21.53 45.64
C ALA A 82 26.45 -20.44 46.48
#